data_AF-A0A401QJH7-F1
#
_entry.id   AF-A0A401QJH7-F1
#
_cell.length_a   1.000
_cell.length_b   1.000
_cell.length_c   1.000
_cell.angle_alpha   90.00
_cell.angle_beta   90.00
_cell.angle_gamma   90.00
#
_symmetry.space_group_name_H-M   'P 1'
#
loop_
_entity.id
_entity.type
_entity.pdbx_description
1 polymer ?
#
loop_
_entity_poly.entity_id
_entity_poly.type
_entity_poly.pdbx_seq_one_letter_code
_entity_poly.pdbx_strand_id
1 'polypeptide(L)' 'ISFDINFDFNVNKPQQETYVNFYAKSESHEVPETISDNKANVSFTVQYDTEILFSRYGAYSQLSSILLQFTIELTFQ' A
#
# COMPACT_ATOMS: atom_id res chain seq x y z
N ILE A 1 27.17 -0.81 1.33
CA ILE A 1 26.31 -1.74 0.54
C ILE A 1 24.97 -1.05 0.40
N SER A 2 24.42 -1.00 -0.80
CA SER A 2 23.11 -0.41 -1.07
C SER A 2 22.25 -1.44 -1.78
N PHE A 3 20.96 -1.46 -1.47
CA PHE A 3 19.98 -2.37 -2.07
C PHE A 3 18.63 -1.66 -2.10
N ASP A 4 17.80 -2.05 -3.06
CA ASP A 4 16.43 -1.57 -3.19
C ASP A 4 15.47 -2.66 -2.70
N ILE A 5 14.44 -2.26 -1.95
CA ILE A 5 13.36 -3.13 -1.49
C ILE A 5 12.05 -2.56 -2.02
N ASN A 6 11.31 -3.38 -2.77
CA ASN A 6 9.96 -3.05 -3.23
C ASN A 6 8.93 -3.69 -2.30
N PHE A 7 7.89 -2.94 -1.94
CA PHE A 7 6.77 -3.42 -1.13
C PHE A 7 5.47 -3.25 -1.91
N ASP A 8 4.71 -4.34 -2.02
CA ASP A 8 3.35 -4.30 -2.56
C ASP A 8 2.33 -4.23 -1.41
N PHE A 9 1.39 -3.27 -1.48
CA PHE A 9 0.35 -3.10 -0.46
C PHE A 9 -0.91 -3.86 -0.85
N ASN A 10 -1.53 -4.51 0.14
CA ASN A 10 -2.78 -5.23 -0.07
C ASN A 10 -3.96 -4.26 -0.19
N VAL A 11 -4.38 -3.97 -1.42
CA VAL A 11 -5.52 -3.11 -1.74
C VAL A 11 -6.85 -3.55 -1.11
N ASN A 12 -7.00 -4.82 -0.73
CA ASN A 12 -8.23 -5.31 -0.08
C ASN A 12 -8.30 -4.94 1.41
N LYS A 13 -7.20 -4.43 1.98
CA LYS A 13 -7.13 -3.96 3.37
C LYS A 13 -6.46 -2.59 3.40
N PRO A 14 -7.13 -1.56 2.85
CA PRO A 14 -6.54 -0.25 2.73
C PRO A 14 -6.21 0.30 4.11
N GLN A 15 -4.98 0.76 4.27
CA GLN A 15 -4.52 1.55 5.41
C GLN A 15 -4.08 2.91 4.93
N GLN A 16 -4.50 3.96 5.64
CA GLN A 16 -4.14 5.34 5.32
C GLN A 16 -2.68 5.65 5.71
N GLU A 17 -2.26 5.13 6.85
CA GLU A 17 -0.92 5.30 7.40
C GLU A 17 -0.26 3.96 7.56
N THR A 18 1.00 3.87 7.17
CA THR A 18 1.79 2.66 7.31
C THR A 18 3.25 3.02 7.52
N TYR A 19 3.99 2.07 8.07
CA TYR A 19 5.40 2.25 8.40
C TYR A 19 6.16 0.96 8.21
N VAL A 20 7.44 1.09 7.90
CA VAL A 20 8.41 -0.01 7.88
C VAL A 20 9.50 0.30 8.89
N ASN A 21 9.76 -0.68 9.77
CA ASN A 21 10.87 -0.64 10.70
C ASN A 21 12.00 -1.52 10.17
N PHE A 22 13.16 -0.92 9.95
CA PHE A 22 14.39 -1.62 9.57
C PHE A 22 15.26 -1.82 10.81
N TYR A 23 15.85 -3.02 10.90
CA TYR A 23 16.77 -3.40 11.97
C TYR A 23 17.99 -4.06 11.34
N ALA A 24 19.17 -3.46 11.48
CA ALA A 24 20.43 -4.11 11.12
C ALA A 24 20.91 -4.97 12.30
N LYS A 25 21.12 -6.27 12.08
CA LYS A 25 21.60 -7.18 13.13
C LYS A 25 22.94 -7.77 12.73
N SER A 26 23.82 -7.92 13.71
CA SER A 26 25.09 -8.62 13.63
C SER A 26 25.17 -9.61 14.79
N GLU A 27 26.12 -10.54 14.69
CA GLU A 27 26.41 -11.52 15.76
C GLU A 27 27.28 -10.93 16.89
N SER A 28 27.65 -9.64 16.81
CA SER A 28 28.42 -8.97 17.85
C SER A 28 27.54 -8.60 19.05
N HIS A 29 28.12 -8.59 20.25
CA HIS A 29 27.45 -8.06 21.43
C HIS A 29 27.40 -6.53 21.34
N GLU A 30 26.22 -6.00 21.11
CA GLU A 30 25.92 -4.55 21.17
C GLU A 30 25.89 -4.08 22.63
N VAL A 31 26.43 -2.89 22.89
CA VAL A 31 26.29 -2.25 24.20
C VAL A 31 24.90 -1.61 24.33
N PRO A 32 24.33 -1.51 25.55
CA PRO A 32 22.99 -0.95 25.73
C PRO A 32 22.80 0.46 25.15
N GLU A 33 23.88 1.24 25.11
CA GLU A 33 23.93 2.63 24.66
C GLU A 33 23.73 2.79 23.14
N THR A 34 24.07 1.77 22.34
CA THR A 34 24.02 1.82 20.86
C THR A 34 22.90 0.97 20.26
N ILE A 35 22.06 0.34 21.09
CA ILE A 35 21.04 -0.63 20.65
C ILE A 35 19.93 -0.05 19.75
N SER A 36 19.86 1.28 19.63
CA SER A 36 18.96 1.99 18.73
C SER A 36 19.58 2.41 17.42
N ASP A 37 20.91 2.42 17.31
CA ASP A 37 21.63 3.00 16.16
C ASP A 37 21.42 2.16 14.90
N ASN A 38 21.08 0.89 15.09
CA ASN A 38 20.76 -0.06 14.03
C ASN A 38 19.28 -0.04 13.60
N LYS A 39 18.48 0.91 14.12
CA LYS A 39 17.04 1.02 13.84
C LYS A 39 16.76 2.21 12.95
N ALA A 40 15.95 1.99 11.92
CA ALA A 40 15.38 3.07 11.13
C ALA A 40 13.87 2.84 10.97
N ASN A 41 13.11 3.92 11.00
CA ASN A 41 11.68 3.90 10.66
C ASN A 41 11.46 4.75 9.41
N VAL A 42 10.66 4.24 8.50
CA VAL A 42 10.13 5.00 7.37
C VAL A 42 8.61 4.92 7.45
N SER A 43 7.97 6.08 7.52
CA SER A 43 6.52 6.21 7.51
C SER A 43 6.06 6.81 6.19
N PHE A 44 4.94 6.33 5.67
CA PHE A 44 4.39 6.82 4.41
C PHE A 44 2.86 6.77 4.42
N THR A 45 2.26 7.73 3.72
CA THR A 45 0.82 7.82 3.52
C THR A 45 0.46 7.07 2.25
N VAL A 46 -0.46 6.13 2.33
CA VAL A 46 -0.96 5.43 1.14
C VAL A 46 -2.17 6.18 0.62
N GLN A 47 -2.09 6.63 -0.63
CA GLN A 47 -3.22 7.22 -1.36
C GLN A 47 -3.82 6.17 -2.28
N TYR A 48 -5.15 6.10 -2.30
CA TYR A 48 -5.91 5.19 -3.16
C TYR A 48 -6.69 6.06 -4.15
N ASP A 49 -6.33 5.98 -5.42
CA ASP A 49 -7.03 6.70 -6.47
C ASP A 49 -8.20 5.85 -6.97
N THR A 50 -9.35 6.50 -7.15
CA THR A 50 -10.57 5.82 -7.62
C THR A 50 -11.19 6.61 -8.77
N GLU A 51 -11.56 5.91 -9.83
CA GLU A 51 -12.31 6.48 -10.96
C GLU A 51 -13.76 5.95 -10.95
N ILE A 52 -14.72 6.82 -11.28
CA ILE A 52 -16.13 6.44 -11.44
C ILE A 52 -16.51 6.57 -12.91
N LEU A 53 -16.79 5.44 -13.58
CA LEU A 53 -17.26 5.40 -14.96
C LEU A 53 -18.76 5.06 -15.04
N PHE A 54 -19.54 5.93 -15.69
CA PHE A 54 -20.95 5.66 -15.99
C PHE A 54 -21.11 5.15 -17.43
N SER A 55 -21.69 3.95 -17.61
CA SER A 55 -22.06 3.43 -18.94
C SER A 55 -23.56 3.13 -19.00
N ARG A 56 -24.20 3.51 -20.13
CA ARG A 56 -25.63 3.28 -20.39
C ARG A 56 -25.77 2.26 -21.52
N TYR A 57 -26.27 1.07 -21.21
CA TYR A 57 -26.77 0.14 -22.22
C TYR A 57 -28.27 0.40 -22.46
N GLY A 58 -28.64 0.62 -23.72
CA GLY A 58 -30.04 0.66 -24.16
C GLY A 58 -30.17 -0.04 -25.51
N ALA A 59 -31.27 -0.70 -25.87
CA ALA A 59 -32.50 -0.96 -25.13
C ALA A 59 -33.29 -2.07 -25.85
N TYR A 60 -33.32 -3.31 -25.35
CA TYR A 60 -34.44 -4.25 -25.58
C TYR A 60 -34.54 -5.26 -24.41
N SER A 61 -35.69 -5.20 -23.74
CA SER A 61 -36.36 -6.16 -22.83
C SER A 61 -35.67 -6.66 -21.53
N GLN A 62 -36.28 -6.21 -20.43
CA GLN A 62 -36.49 -6.86 -19.12
C GLN A 62 -35.31 -7.00 -18.14
N LEU A 63 -35.51 -6.35 -16.98
CA LEU A 63 -34.67 -6.26 -15.78
C LEU A 63 -33.36 -5.49 -15.98
N SER A 64 -33.43 -4.19 -15.70
CA SER A 64 -32.27 -3.32 -15.58
C SER A 64 -31.48 -3.68 -14.31
N SER A 65 -30.56 -4.64 -14.42
CA SER A 65 -29.53 -4.89 -13.42
C SER A 65 -28.45 -3.83 -13.56
N ILE A 66 -28.22 -3.05 -12.50
CA ILE A 66 -27.03 -2.19 -12.40
C ILE A 66 -25.92 -3.06 -11.82
N LEU A 67 -24.92 -3.41 -12.63
CA LEU A 67 -23.70 -4.05 -12.15
C LEU A 67 -22.68 -2.96 -11.83
N LEU A 68 -22.32 -2.83 -10.55
CA LEU A 68 -21.26 -1.92 -10.10
C LEU A 68 -19.94 -2.69 -10.08
N GLN A 69 -18.99 -2.28 -10.91
CA GLN A 69 -17.64 -2.84 -10.94
C GLN A 69 -16.66 -1.72 -10.57
N PHE A 70 -15.78 -1.99 -9.61
CA PHE A 70 -14.82 -1.02 -9.08
C PHE A 70 -13.40 -1.40 -9.52
N THR A 71 -12.63 -0.41 -9.98
CA THR A 71 -11.19 -0.55 -10.27
C THR A 71 -10.44 0.40 -9.35
N ILE A 72 -9.44 -0.12 -8.64
CA ILE A 72 -8.55 0.66 -7.75
C ILE A 72 -7.22 0.81 -8.49
N GLU A 73 -6.79 2.05 -8.73
CA GLU A 73 -5.45 2.36 -9.25
C GLU A 73 -4.60 2.94 -8.11
N LEU A 74 -3.34 2.51 -8.00
CA LEU A 74 -2.41 2.96 -6.97
C LEU A 74 -1.26 3.72 -7.60
N THR A 75 -1.04 4.94 -7.12
CA THR A 75 0.10 5.77 -7.51
C THR A 75 1.09 5.88 -6.35
N PHE A 76 2.37 5.56 -6.59
CA PHE A 76 3.45 5.69 -5.61
C PHE A 76 4.26 6.95 -5.94
N GLN A 77 4.39 7.89 -4.98
CA GLN A 77 5.24 9.09 -5.10
C GLN A 77 6.66 8.83 -4.58
#